data_AF-A0A804I248-F1
#
_entry.id   AF-A0A804I248-F1
#
_cell.length_a   1.000
_cell.length_b   1.000
_cell.length_c   1.000
_cell.angle_alpha   90.00
_cell.angle_beta   90.00
_cell.angle_gamma   90.00
#
_symmetry.space_group_name_H-M   'P 1'
#
loop_
_entity.id
_entity.type
_entity.pdbx_description
1 polymer ?
#
loop_
_entity_poly.entity_id
_entity_poly.type
_entity_poly.pdbx_seq_one_letter_code
_entity_poly.pdbx_strand_id
1 'polypeptide(L)'
;DLVSLKHAPLYYGGPVRFQTLPLVSLIRKAKEGYTEIVKGVYFGNPVVTRQVIEEIKLKEESPDDYWFFLGFSSWGYDQLFQEITEGAWRLTGDPIEHLDWPEN
;
A
#
# COMPACT_ATOMS: atom_id res chain seq x y z
N ASP A 1 -12.76 6.57 15.68
CA ASP A 1 -14.03 7.22 15.27
C ASP A 1 -14.21 6.85 13.80
N LEU A 2 -15.28 6.15 13.44
CA LEU A 2 -15.49 5.69 12.05
C LEU A 2 -15.59 6.86 11.05
N VAL A 3 -15.83 8.09 11.52
CA VAL A 3 -15.79 9.29 10.68
C VAL A 3 -14.38 9.51 10.10
N SER A 4 -13.33 9.26 10.88
CA SER A 4 -11.94 9.46 10.40
C SER A 4 -11.58 8.53 9.25
N LEU A 5 -11.98 7.25 9.31
CA LEU A 5 -11.72 6.28 8.24
C LEU A 5 -12.50 6.59 6.94
N LYS A 6 -13.60 7.33 7.01
CA LYS A 6 -14.38 7.74 5.82
C LYS A 6 -13.69 8.82 5.00
N HIS A 7 -12.81 9.59 5.62
CA HIS A 7 -12.04 10.64 4.95
C HIS A 7 -10.65 10.14 4.52
N ALA A 8 -10.21 8.98 5.04
CA ALA A 8 -8.96 8.36 4.62
C ALA A 8 -9.00 8.08 3.11
N PRO A 9 -8.02 8.57 2.35
CA PRO A 9 -8.07 8.48 0.91
C PRO A 9 -7.79 7.03 0.47
N LEU A 10 -8.68 6.49 -0.38
CA LEU A 10 -8.61 5.12 -0.88
C LEU A 10 -8.26 5.12 -2.36
N TYR A 11 -7.15 4.47 -2.70
CA TYR A 11 -6.66 4.41 -4.07
C TYR A 11 -6.87 3.03 -4.66
N TYR A 12 -6.90 2.93 -5.99
CA TYR A 12 -6.89 1.64 -6.67
C TYR A 12 -5.43 1.20 -6.87
N GLY A 13 -4.99 0.19 -6.11
CA GLY A 13 -3.63 -0.32 -6.21
C GLY A 13 -3.44 -1.40 -7.28
N GLY A 14 -4.54 -2.03 -7.71
CA GLY A 14 -4.51 -2.98 -8.83
C GLY A 14 -5.63 -4.02 -8.81
N PRO A 15 -5.65 -4.90 -9.82
CA PRO A 15 -6.75 -5.84 -10.03
C PRO A 15 -6.72 -7.03 -9.07
N VAL A 16 -5.58 -7.36 -8.48
CA VAL A 16 -5.45 -8.52 -7.59
C VAL A 16 -5.95 -8.17 -6.19
N ARG A 17 -6.94 -8.93 -5.72
CA ARG A 17 -7.55 -8.80 -4.39
C ARG A 17 -8.02 -10.13 -3.85
N PHE A 18 -7.91 -10.31 -2.54
CA PHE A 18 -8.63 -11.35 -1.84
C PHE A 18 -10.02 -10.84 -1.47
N GLN A 19 -11.07 -11.65 -1.69
CA GLN A 19 -12.45 -11.25 -1.42
C GLN A 19 -12.64 -10.78 0.04
N THR A 20 -11.95 -11.41 0.99
CA THR A 20 -12.05 -11.12 2.43
C THR A 20 -11.01 -10.13 2.95
N LEU A 21 -9.95 -9.88 2.18
CA LEU A 21 -8.83 -8.99 2.53
C LEU A 21 -8.48 -8.13 1.31
N PRO A 22 -9.34 -7.16 0.95
CA PRO A 22 -9.23 -6.45 -0.32
C PRO A 22 -8.22 -5.30 -0.29
N LEU A 23 -7.70 -4.93 0.88
CA LEU A 23 -6.87 -3.74 1.07
C LEU A 23 -5.41 -4.10 1.35
N VAL A 24 -4.50 -3.27 0.85
CA VAL A 24 -3.11 -3.15 1.33
C VAL A 24 -2.85 -1.72 1.77
N SER A 25 -1.73 -1.46 2.44
CA SER A 25 -1.42 -0.12 2.95
C SER A 25 0.06 0.23 2.90
N LEU A 26 0.33 1.53 2.87
CA LEU A 26 1.65 2.11 3.10
C LEU A 26 1.65 2.99 4.35
N ILE A 27 2.80 3.05 5.03
CA ILE A 27 3.04 3.94 6.18
C ILE A 27 4.40 4.61 6.11
N ARG A 28 4.54 5.75 6.80
CA ARG A 28 5.80 6.53 6.89
C ARG A 28 6.71 6.15 8.06
N LYS A 29 6.26 5.26 8.95
CA LYS A 29 6.97 4.88 10.18
C LYS A 29 7.18 3.37 10.22
N ALA A 30 8.30 2.91 10.74
CA ALA A 30 8.51 1.48 10.95
C ALA A 30 7.47 0.94 11.94
N LYS A 31 6.82 -0.17 11.60
CA LYS A 31 5.83 -0.87 12.43
C LYS A 31 5.96 -2.37 12.20
N GLU A 32 5.67 -3.16 13.22
CA GLU A 32 5.68 -4.63 13.11
C GLU A 32 4.73 -5.09 12.00
N GLY A 33 5.16 -6.10 11.23
CA GLY A 33 4.42 -6.63 10.09
C GLY A 33 4.54 -5.82 8.79
N TYR A 34 5.10 -4.61 8.84
CA TYR A 34 5.37 -3.81 7.65
C TYR A 34 6.80 -4.02 7.15
N THR A 35 6.98 -4.05 5.83
CA THR A 35 8.28 -4.22 5.16
C THR A 35 8.72 -2.92 4.53
N GLU A 36 9.94 -2.45 4.80
CA GLU A 36 10.49 -1.26 4.12
C GLU A 36 10.70 -1.57 2.63
N ILE A 37 10.03 -0.80 1.76
CA ILE A 37 10.12 -0.96 0.29
C ILE A 37 10.91 0.16 -0.38
N VAL A 38 10.90 1.34 0.25
CA VAL A 38 11.69 2.53 -0.08
C VAL A 38 12.03 3.16 1.26
N LYS A 39 13.14 3.91 1.35
CA LYS A 39 13.57 4.54 2.60
C LYS A 39 12.42 5.34 3.24
N GLY A 40 12.03 4.94 4.45
CA GLY A 40 10.93 5.58 5.19
C GLY A 40 9.52 5.29 4.68
N VAL A 41 9.37 4.33 3.77
CA VAL A 41 8.07 3.87 3.24
C VAL A 41 7.95 2.37 3.46
N TYR A 42 6.93 1.98 4.22
CA TYR A 42 6.75 0.58 4.60
C TYR A 42 5.43 0.05 4.08
N PHE A 43 5.47 -1.16 3.50
CA PHE A 43 4.34 -1.85 2.92
C PHE A 43 3.72 -2.85 3.89
N GLY A 44 2.40 -2.77 4.05
CA GLY A 44 1.57 -3.69 4.80
C GLY A 44 0.79 -4.60 3.85
N ASN A 45 0.98 -5.91 3.99
CA ASN A 45 0.20 -6.89 3.24
C ASN A 45 -1.29 -6.87 3.69
N PRO A 46 -2.19 -7.63 3.02
CA PRO A 46 -3.62 -7.57 3.35
C PRO A 46 -3.98 -8.01 4.77
N VAL A 47 -3.20 -8.89 5.39
CA VAL A 47 -3.43 -9.34 6.78
C VAL A 47 -3.10 -8.22 7.75
N VAL A 48 -1.92 -7.62 7.62
CA VAL A 48 -1.45 -6.53 8.47
C VAL A 48 -2.32 -5.28 8.31
N THR A 49 -2.72 -4.97 7.07
CA THR A 49 -3.62 -3.85 6.77
C THR A 49 -4.98 -4.02 7.47
N ARG A 50 -5.53 -5.24 7.50
CA ARG A 50 -6.77 -5.50 8.24
C ARG A 50 -6.61 -5.27 9.74
N GLN A 51 -5.49 -5.70 10.34
CA GLN A 51 -5.23 -5.49 11.77
C GLN A 51 -5.24 -4.00 12.11
N VAL A 52 -4.52 -3.19 11.33
CA VAL A 52 -4.49 -1.73 11.49
C VAL A 52 -5.87 -1.10 11.36
N ILE A 53 -6.70 -1.55 10.42
CA ILE A 53 -8.06 -1.02 10.29
C ILE A 53 -8.87 -1.27 11.56
N GLU A 54 -8.68 -2.42 12.23
CA GLU A 54 -9.29 -2.67 13.54
C GLU A 54 -8.71 -1.76 14.64
N GLU A 55 -7.39 -1.56 14.68
CA GLU A 55 -6.73 -0.62 15.61
C GLU A 55 -7.25 0.82 15.45
N ILE A 56 -7.47 1.28 14.20
CA ILE A 56 -8.05 2.60 13.92
C ILE A 56 -9.51 2.69 14.40
N LYS A 57 -10.29 1.61 14.24
CA LYS A 57 -11.66 1.56 14.79
C LYS A 57 -11.67 1.68 16.31
N LEU A 58 -10.67 1.07 16.97
CA LEU A 58 -10.45 1.15 18.42
C LEU A 58 -9.84 2.48 18.88
N LYS A 59 -9.46 3.37 17.95
CA LYS A 59 -8.79 4.67 18.20
C LYS A 59 -7.36 4.53 18.76
N GLU A 60 -6.70 3.40 18.50
CA GLU A 60 -5.32 3.15 18.90
C GLU A 60 -4.32 3.70 17.85
N GLU A 61 -4.77 3.85 16.60
CA GLU A 61 -4.01 4.40 15.48
C GLU A 61 -4.83 5.50 14.76
N SER A 62 -4.13 6.45 14.15
CA SER A 62 -4.74 7.46 13.28
C SER A 62 -4.77 6.97 11.82
N PRO A 63 -5.89 7.09 11.09
CA PRO A 63 -5.90 6.75 9.67
C PRO A 63 -5.00 7.64 8.81
N ASP A 64 -4.67 8.85 9.28
CA ASP A 64 -3.83 9.82 8.54
C ASP A 64 -2.38 9.35 8.37
N ASP A 65 -1.95 8.38 9.18
CA ASP A 65 -0.62 7.75 9.08
C ASP A 65 -0.54 6.72 7.94
N TYR A 66 -1.68 6.35 7.36
CA TYR A 66 -1.81 5.22 6.44
C TYR A 66 -2.35 5.67 5.08
N TRP A 67 -1.79 5.09 4.03
CA TRP A 67 -2.33 5.19 2.69
C TRP A 67 -2.90 3.84 2.27
N PHE A 68 -4.22 3.77 2.07
CA PHE A 68 -4.92 2.55 1.74
C PHE A 68 -5.11 2.36 0.24
N PHE A 69 -4.92 1.12 -0.20
CA PHE A 69 -5.11 0.72 -1.59
C PHE A 69 -6.06 -0.46 -1.69
N LEU A 70 -7.03 -0.34 -2.59
CA LEU A 70 -7.89 -1.42 -3.01
C LEU A 70 -7.15 -2.30 -4.01
N GLY A 71 -6.59 -3.40 -3.51
CA GLY A 71 -5.80 -4.35 -4.26
C GLY A 71 -4.42 -3.88 -4.62
N PHE A 72 -3.72 -4.73 -5.38
CA PHE A 72 -2.36 -4.50 -5.83
C PHE A 72 -2.13 -5.10 -7.22
N SER A 73 -1.10 -4.63 -7.90
CA SER A 73 -0.58 -5.27 -9.09
C SER A 73 0.39 -6.38 -8.68
N SER A 74 0.26 -7.53 -9.32
CA SER A 74 1.13 -8.69 -9.11
C SER A 74 1.41 -9.30 -10.46
N TRP A 75 2.59 -9.88 -10.60
CA TRP A 75 3.03 -10.54 -11.82
C TRP A 75 3.23 -12.02 -11.55
N GLY A 76 3.01 -12.83 -12.58
CA GLY A 76 3.57 -14.18 -12.63
C GLY A 76 5.10 -14.13 -12.63
N TYR A 77 5.74 -15.26 -12.31
CA TYR A 77 7.20 -15.34 -12.10
C TYR A 77 8.03 -14.66 -13.19
N ASP A 78 7.76 -14.93 -14.47
CA ASP A 78 8.49 -14.32 -15.60
C ASP A 78 7.78 -13.12 -16.24
N GLN A 79 6.53 -12.85 -15.84
CA GLN A 79 5.64 -11.94 -16.57
C GLN A 79 6.18 -10.50 -16.58
N LEU A 80 6.66 -9.99 -15.44
CA LEU A 80 7.19 -8.63 -15.34
C LEU A 80 8.41 -8.45 -16.27
N PHE A 81 9.32 -9.42 -16.29
CA PHE A 81 10.52 -9.36 -17.12
C PHE A 81 10.19 -9.40 -18.61
N GLN A 82 9.17 -10.18 -19.00
CA GLN A 82 8.66 -10.21 -20.37
C GLN A 82 8.06 -8.86 -20.76
N GLU A 83 7.18 -8.28 -19.94
CA GLU A 83 6.56 -6.98 -20.21
C GLU A 83 7.61 -5.86 -20.33
N ILE A 84 8.66 -5.88 -19.52
CA ILE A 84 9.80 -4.95 -19.66
C ILE A 84 10.51 -5.14 -21.00
N THR A 85 10.79 -6.39 -21.39
CA THR A 85 11.49 -6.72 -22.64
C THR A 85 10.67 -6.34 -23.88
N GLU A 86 9.35 -6.48 -23.79
CA GLU A 86 8.39 -6.08 -24.84
C GLU A 86 8.20 -4.55 -24.92
N GLY A 87 8.78 -3.79 -23.98
CA GLY A 87 8.71 -2.33 -23.95
C GLY A 87 7.40 -1.79 -23.39
N ALA A 88 6.63 -2.60 -22.66
CA ALA A 88 5.41 -2.15 -21.97
C ALA A 88 5.72 -1.22 -20.77
N TRP A 89 6.93 -1.33 -20.21
CA TRP A 89 7.39 -0.51 -19.08
C TRP A 89 8.65 0.29 -19.40
N ARG A 90 8.70 1.53 -18.92
CA ARG A 90 9.93 2.33 -18.86
C ARG A 90 10.44 2.32 -17.43
N LEU A 91 11.72 1.98 -17.24
CA LEU A 91 12.35 1.90 -15.93
C LEU A 91 13.32 3.07 -15.73
N THR A 92 13.50 3.49 -14.48
CA THR A 92 14.59 4.37 -14.05
C THR A 92 15.43 3.64 -12.99
N GLY A 93 16.74 3.89 -13.00
CA GLY A 93 17.66 3.45 -11.94
C GLY A 93 17.78 4.44 -10.79
N ASP A 94 17.16 5.62 -10.92
CA ASP A 94 17.17 6.62 -9.87
C ASP A 94 16.34 6.11 -8.68
N PRO A 95 16.89 6.15 -7.46
CA PRO A 95 16.13 5.75 -6.28
C PRO A 95 14.92 6.68 -6.12
N ILE A 96 13.80 6.11 -5.71
CA ILE A 96 12.65 6.91 -5.25
C ILE A 96 13.10 7.65 -3.99
N GLU A 97 13.37 8.95 -4.10
CA GLU A 97 13.81 9.78 -2.97
C GLU A 97 12.66 10.14 -2.02
N HIS A 98 11.49 10.38 -2.60
CA HIS A 98 10.25 10.62 -1.89
C HIS A 98 9.08 10.07 -2.71
N LEU A 99 8.05 9.61 -2.01
CA LEU A 99 6.74 9.36 -2.57
C LEU A 99 5.85 10.53 -2.13
N ASP A 100 5.01 11.03 -3.03
CA ASP A 100 4.02 12.07 -2.73
C ASP A 100 2.85 11.42 -1.99
N TRP A 101 2.63 11.78 -0.73
CA TRP A 101 1.45 11.25 -0.01
C TRP A 101 0.21 12.01 -0.45
N PRO A 102 -0.95 11.36 -0.38
CA PRO A 102 -2.20 12.06 -0.53
C PRO A 102 -2.30 13.17 0.51
N GLU A 103 -2.72 14.36 0.06
CA GLU A 103 -3.17 15.42 0.95
C GLU A 103 -4.52 15.02 1.56
N ASN A 104 -4.70 15.23 2.86
CA ASN A 104 -5.96 15.01 3.57
C ASN A 104 -6.88 16.23 3.46
#